data_AF-A0A1Y4THA3-F1
#
_entry.id   AF-A0A1Y4THA3-F1
#
_cell.length_a   1.000
_cell.length_b   1.000
_cell.length_c   1.000
_cell.angle_alpha   90.00
_cell.angle_beta   90.00
_cell.angle_gamma   90.00
#
_symmetry.space_group_name_H-M   'P 1'
#
loop_
_entity.id
_entity.type
_entity.pdbx_description
1 polymer ?
#
loop_
_entity_poly.entity_id
_entity_poly.type
_entity_poly.pdbx_seq_one_letter_code
_entity_poly.pdbx_strand_id
1 'polypeptide(L)'
;MRLKRPIAFILSAAVAASALTGCDSFSGHAAAAANSAQVQQLIEFIADLGLERDLRQALQSGGDLRRALLTLLGLESAVNFNVDGLAGARPGQHAVQVWEVTAQSAEDAAALAASQIRAVLEQLKSNGVTAGRIGMVEVDGKYYVVVDVEVTEENTFEPIKPVSDDDDGGEENSGSQDKTIIDGVTENASGLLTIDVAKLGLNEDDINAAAIIEEINTQAETQYNYNHIVELDLSGCQNLTIDNGAFLGCTSLQTVKMGNVNTIEQGAFSSCTGLQTVKMGNVNTIGQGAFSDCDNLQTVKIDNVNTIGQGAFSYCDNLRTVTMGNVDTIGDSAFRNCITLQTVTMGNLDTIEPYAFSDLRELQTVTMGDVNTIGRGAFSHCSKLQTVKMGNVDLFFNYAFADCISLTNIRFKISNFSRIDPNAFYSAGSSPKVTKVNIYSNISENDKEAVRSWFDSDVQDKVEFHSYDAWDPSLLNIPALPSLL
;
A
#
# COMPACT_ATOMS: atom_id res chain seq x y z
N MET A 1 -45.98 -10.92 -11.55
CA MET A 1 -45.32 -9.99 -10.62
C MET A 1 -43.85 -9.92 -11.00
N ARG A 2 -43.41 -8.81 -11.60
CA ARG A 2 -41.99 -8.60 -11.95
C ARG A 2 -41.30 -8.00 -10.73
N LEU A 3 -40.62 -8.83 -9.95
CA LEU A 3 -39.71 -8.34 -8.91
C LEU A 3 -38.50 -7.69 -9.60
N LYS A 4 -38.18 -6.45 -9.19
CA LYS A 4 -37.07 -5.65 -9.73
C LYS A 4 -35.73 -6.17 -9.18
N ARG A 5 -34.73 -6.19 -10.06
CA ARG A 5 -33.33 -6.61 -9.84
C ARG A 5 -32.55 -6.01 -8.63
N PRO A 6 -32.92 -4.88 -8.00
CA PRO A 6 -32.17 -4.38 -6.83
C PRO A 6 -32.34 -5.21 -5.56
N ILE A 7 -33.45 -5.95 -5.40
CA ILE A 7 -33.68 -6.77 -4.19
C ILE A 7 -32.78 -8.02 -4.17
N ALA A 8 -32.28 -8.46 -5.34
CA ALA A 8 -31.29 -9.53 -5.42
C ALA A 8 -29.90 -9.11 -4.87
N PHE A 9 -29.59 -7.81 -4.91
CA PHE A 9 -28.36 -7.23 -4.35
C PHE A 9 -28.45 -7.00 -2.84
N ILE A 10 -29.65 -6.78 -2.31
CA ILE A 10 -29.88 -6.64 -0.86
C ILE A 10 -29.79 -8.01 -0.17
N LEU A 11 -30.14 -9.08 -0.90
CA LEU A 11 -29.94 -10.46 -0.45
C LEU A 11 -28.46 -10.90 -0.50
N SER A 12 -27.59 -10.31 -1.33
CA SER A 12 -26.18 -10.72 -1.40
C SER A 12 -25.34 -10.22 -0.21
N ALA A 13 -25.67 -9.08 0.39
CA ALA A 13 -25.02 -8.58 1.61
C ALA A 13 -25.42 -9.38 2.87
N ALA A 14 -26.69 -9.80 2.96
CA ALA A 14 -27.13 -10.74 4.01
C ALA A 14 -26.55 -12.15 3.80
N VAL A 15 -26.34 -12.57 2.54
CA VAL A 15 -25.67 -13.83 2.17
C VAL A 15 -24.15 -13.77 2.39
N ALA A 16 -23.51 -12.60 2.26
CA ALA A 16 -22.11 -12.37 2.60
C ALA A 16 -21.85 -12.52 4.11
N ALA A 17 -22.77 -12.06 4.96
CA ALA A 17 -22.77 -12.36 6.38
C ALA A 17 -23.05 -13.86 6.68
N SER A 18 -23.67 -14.58 5.74
CA SER A 18 -24.00 -16.01 5.83
C SER A 18 -22.94 -16.95 5.22
N ALA A 19 -21.88 -16.42 4.59
CA ALA A 19 -20.78 -17.21 4.01
C ALA A 19 -19.77 -17.72 5.06
N LEU A 20 -20.09 -17.57 6.35
CA LEU A 20 -19.46 -18.26 7.46
C LEU A 20 -19.98 -19.71 7.49
N THR A 21 -19.08 -20.66 7.29
CA THR A 21 -19.26 -22.14 7.27
C THR A 21 -19.66 -22.72 5.92
N GLY A 22 -18.68 -23.27 5.18
CA GLY A 22 -18.90 -23.90 3.88
C GLY A 22 -19.92 -25.03 3.92
N CYS A 23 -21.03 -24.89 3.17
CA CYS A 23 -21.97 -25.96 2.86
C CYS A 23 -22.93 -25.60 1.70
N ASP A 24 -23.15 -26.56 0.78
CA ASP A 24 -23.73 -26.39 -0.56
C ASP A 24 -25.28 -26.33 -0.68
N SER A 25 -26.04 -25.75 0.27
CA SER A 25 -27.49 -25.54 -0.02
C SER A 25 -28.20 -24.41 0.75
N PHE A 26 -29.00 -23.65 -0.02
CA PHE A 26 -29.57 -22.33 0.29
C PHE A 26 -30.78 -22.31 1.26
N SER A 27 -31.36 -23.46 1.66
CA SER A 27 -32.67 -23.48 2.35
C SER A 27 -32.66 -23.97 3.80
N GLY A 28 -31.54 -24.50 4.32
CA GLY A 28 -31.46 -25.02 5.69
C GLY A 28 -30.92 -24.04 6.74
N HIS A 29 -30.08 -23.06 6.33
CA HIS A 29 -29.29 -22.25 7.27
C HIS A 29 -29.86 -20.87 7.60
N ALA A 30 -30.87 -20.40 6.85
CA ALA A 30 -31.55 -19.13 7.12
C ALA A 30 -32.26 -19.10 8.49
N ALA A 31 -32.56 -20.27 9.07
CA ALA A 31 -33.31 -20.38 10.33
C ALA A 31 -32.44 -20.37 11.60
N ALA A 32 -31.13 -20.61 11.52
CA ALA A 32 -30.27 -20.76 12.69
C ALA A 32 -29.45 -19.50 13.03
N ALA A 33 -29.01 -18.73 12.04
CA ALA A 33 -28.24 -17.49 12.24
C ALA A 33 -29.12 -16.28 12.66
N ALA A 34 -30.43 -16.35 12.43
CA ALA A 34 -31.37 -15.26 12.73
C ALA A 34 -31.67 -15.05 14.23
N ASN A 35 -31.00 -15.78 15.15
CA ASN A 35 -31.26 -15.72 16.59
C ASN A 35 -30.14 -15.09 17.44
N SER A 36 -29.10 -14.49 16.86
CA SER A 36 -28.14 -13.67 17.63
C SER A 36 -28.62 -12.23 17.72
N ALA A 37 -29.11 -11.82 18.89
CA ALA A 37 -29.60 -10.46 19.17
C ALA A 37 -28.50 -9.38 19.00
N GLN A 38 -27.22 -9.74 19.02
CA GLN A 38 -26.09 -8.81 18.98
C GLN A 38 -25.74 -8.31 17.57
N VAL A 39 -26.07 -9.08 16.51
CA VAL A 39 -25.78 -8.70 15.11
C VAL A 39 -26.88 -7.81 14.52
N GLN A 40 -28.10 -7.87 15.07
CA GLN A 40 -29.25 -7.11 14.58
C GLN A 40 -29.16 -5.60 14.87
N GLN A 41 -28.41 -5.16 15.89
CA GLN A 41 -28.28 -3.74 16.24
C GLN A 41 -27.25 -2.98 15.39
N LEU A 42 -26.33 -3.69 14.72
CA LEU A 42 -25.16 -3.08 14.07
C LEU A 42 -25.36 -2.77 12.57
N ILE A 43 -26.46 -3.22 11.95
CA ILE A 43 -26.59 -3.27 10.49
C ILE A 43 -27.93 -2.67 10.04
N GLU A 44 -27.95 -1.36 9.81
CA GLU A 44 -28.93 -0.73 8.92
C GLU A 44 -28.36 -0.67 7.50
N PHE A 45 -28.97 -1.41 6.56
CA PHE A 45 -28.56 -1.40 5.16
C PHE A 45 -29.08 -0.13 4.47
N ILE A 46 -28.19 0.63 3.81
CA ILE A 46 -28.56 1.82 3.04
C ILE A 46 -29.28 1.38 1.75
N ALA A 47 -30.59 1.17 1.83
CA ALA A 47 -31.45 0.87 0.69
C ALA A 47 -32.02 2.12 0.01
N ASP A 48 -31.76 3.33 0.52
CA ASP A 48 -32.46 4.56 0.11
C ASP A 48 -31.76 5.28 -1.06
N LEU A 49 -31.95 4.71 -2.26
CA LEU A 49 -32.23 5.30 -3.59
C LEU A 49 -31.79 6.74 -3.99
N GLY A 50 -30.75 7.33 -3.38
CA GLY A 50 -30.15 8.62 -3.82
C GLY A 50 -28.69 8.54 -4.31
N LEU A 51 -27.89 7.60 -3.78
CA LEU A 51 -26.43 7.62 -3.95
C LEU A 51 -25.92 7.34 -5.38
N GLU A 52 -26.54 6.42 -6.13
CA GLU A 52 -25.98 5.95 -7.41
C GLU A 52 -25.88 7.07 -8.47
N ARG A 53 -26.90 7.93 -8.55
CA ARG A 53 -26.96 9.00 -9.57
C ARG A 53 -25.90 10.08 -9.32
N ASP A 54 -25.66 10.40 -8.07
CA ASP A 54 -24.80 11.52 -7.69
C ASP A 54 -23.34 11.06 -7.51
N LEU A 55 -23.08 9.79 -7.16
CA LEU A 55 -21.75 9.17 -7.26
C LEU A 55 -21.28 9.08 -8.72
N ARG A 56 -22.17 8.71 -9.64
CA ARG A 56 -21.93 8.81 -11.10
C ARG A 56 -21.57 10.23 -11.53
N GLN A 57 -22.27 11.24 -11.01
CA GLN A 57 -22.02 12.65 -11.34
C GLN A 57 -20.69 13.17 -10.78
N ALA A 58 -20.29 12.70 -9.59
CA ALA A 58 -18.99 13.00 -8.98
C ALA A 58 -17.83 12.38 -9.78
N LEU A 59 -17.95 11.11 -10.16
CA LEU A 59 -16.96 10.41 -10.98
C LEU A 59 -16.83 11.03 -12.38
N GLN A 60 -17.94 11.48 -12.99
CA GLN A 60 -17.93 12.14 -14.31
C GLN A 60 -17.35 13.56 -14.30
N SER A 61 -17.37 14.25 -13.15
CA SER A 61 -16.84 15.62 -13.03
C SER A 61 -15.35 15.67 -12.65
N GLY A 62 -14.69 14.52 -12.45
CA GLY A 62 -13.30 14.43 -12.03
C GLY A 62 -13.05 15.02 -10.63
N GLY A 63 -14.11 15.18 -9.83
CA GLY A 63 -14.04 15.70 -8.48
C GLY A 63 -13.64 14.64 -7.46
N ASP A 64 -13.18 15.09 -6.29
CA ASP A 64 -12.93 14.23 -5.13
C ASP A 64 -14.22 13.50 -4.71
N LEU A 65 -14.27 12.19 -4.96
CA LEU A 65 -15.40 11.28 -4.69
C LEU A 65 -15.93 11.47 -3.26
N ARG A 66 -15.02 11.75 -2.32
CA ARG A 66 -15.28 11.97 -0.91
C ARG A 66 -16.09 13.25 -0.66
N ARG A 67 -15.75 14.34 -1.34
CA ARG A 67 -16.43 15.64 -1.15
C ARG A 67 -17.87 15.60 -1.65
N ALA A 68 -18.13 14.82 -2.71
CA ALA A 68 -19.47 14.58 -3.21
C ALA A 68 -20.33 13.76 -2.23
N LEU A 69 -19.76 12.71 -1.62
CA LEU A 69 -20.42 11.88 -0.60
C LEU A 69 -20.75 12.64 0.70
N LEU A 70 -19.82 13.47 1.19
CA LEU A 70 -20.03 14.30 2.39
C LEU A 70 -21.19 15.29 2.21
N THR A 71 -21.33 15.86 1.02
CA THR A 71 -22.46 16.73 0.66
C THR A 71 -23.77 15.94 0.55
N LEU A 72 -23.70 14.69 0.08
CA LEU A 72 -24.87 13.85 -0.19
C LEU A 72 -25.56 13.30 1.06
N LEU A 73 -24.78 12.93 2.07
CA LEU A 73 -25.28 12.38 3.34
C LEU A 73 -25.79 13.48 4.30
N GLY A 74 -25.78 14.75 3.87
CA GLY A 74 -26.09 15.89 4.74
C GLY A 74 -25.00 16.15 5.79
N LEU A 75 -23.78 15.66 5.53
CA LEU A 75 -22.65 15.61 6.45
C LEU A 75 -21.60 16.68 6.12
N GLU A 76 -22.03 17.90 5.79
CA GLU A 76 -21.14 19.02 5.46
C GLU A 76 -20.18 19.40 6.61
N SER A 77 -20.48 18.93 7.82
CA SER A 77 -19.68 19.08 9.04
C SER A 77 -18.98 17.80 9.53
N ALA A 78 -19.01 16.69 8.77
CA ALA A 78 -18.32 15.47 9.17
C ALA A 78 -16.79 15.64 9.07
N VAL A 79 -16.12 15.33 10.18
CA VAL A 79 -14.66 15.42 10.32
C VAL A 79 -14.05 14.14 9.77
N ASN A 80 -12.90 14.28 9.10
CA ASN A 80 -12.13 13.17 8.57
C ASN A 80 -11.76 12.19 9.69
N PHE A 81 -12.30 10.98 9.69
CA PHE A 81 -11.84 9.93 10.59
C PHE A 81 -11.58 8.65 9.81
N ASN A 82 -10.29 8.24 9.79
CA ASN A 82 -9.94 6.83 9.77
C ASN A 82 -10.49 6.18 11.07
N VAL A 83 -10.61 4.86 11.18
CA VAL A 83 -11.10 4.23 12.43
C VAL A 83 -10.30 4.70 13.65
N ASP A 84 -9.03 5.04 13.47
CA ASP A 84 -8.13 5.61 14.48
C ASP A 84 -8.48 7.04 14.95
N GLY A 85 -9.37 7.73 14.21
CA GLY A 85 -9.83 9.08 14.51
C GLY A 85 -10.99 9.15 15.50
N LEU A 86 -11.62 8.02 15.83
CA LEU A 86 -12.72 7.97 16.80
C LEU A 86 -12.27 8.37 18.22
N ALA A 87 -10.97 8.30 18.51
CA ALA A 87 -10.36 8.80 19.74
C ALA A 87 -10.41 10.35 19.80
N GLY A 88 -11.56 10.89 20.20
CA GLY A 88 -11.81 12.34 20.34
C GLY A 88 -13.07 12.85 19.62
N ALA A 89 -13.82 11.97 18.95
CA ALA A 89 -15.09 12.30 18.34
C ALA A 89 -16.18 12.56 19.40
N ARG A 90 -17.03 13.56 19.16
CA ARG A 90 -18.15 13.88 20.07
C ARG A 90 -19.38 13.04 19.72
N PRO A 91 -20.24 12.71 20.71
CA PRO A 91 -21.52 12.07 20.44
C PRO A 91 -22.32 12.82 19.36
N GLY A 92 -22.83 12.09 18.36
CA GLY A 92 -23.55 12.61 17.21
C GLY A 92 -22.70 12.97 15.97
N GLN A 93 -21.40 12.66 15.97
CA GLN A 93 -20.55 12.75 14.77
C GLN A 93 -20.56 11.44 13.98
N HIS A 94 -20.39 11.54 12.66
CA HIS A 94 -20.33 10.39 11.74
C HIS A 94 -18.92 10.20 11.19
N ALA A 95 -18.44 8.95 11.16
CA ALA A 95 -17.21 8.54 10.48
C ALA A 95 -17.56 7.73 9.23
N VAL A 96 -17.10 8.17 8.06
CA VAL A 96 -17.43 7.54 6.77
C VAL A 96 -16.17 7.05 6.09
N GLN A 97 -16.11 5.76 5.78
CA GLN A 97 -15.07 5.14 4.96
C GLN A 97 -15.65 4.64 3.64
N VAL A 98 -14.92 4.88 2.55
CA VAL A 98 -15.26 4.36 1.22
C VAL A 98 -14.02 3.82 0.54
N TRP A 99 -14.12 2.63 -0.03
CA TRP A 99 -13.05 2.05 -0.83
C TRP A 99 -13.60 1.28 -2.03
N GLU A 100 -12.81 1.26 -3.11
CA GLU A 100 -13.10 0.46 -4.30
C GLU A 100 -12.72 -1.00 -4.06
N VAL A 101 -13.55 -1.92 -4.56
CA VAL A 101 -13.28 -3.37 -4.56
C VAL A 101 -13.01 -3.78 -6.01
N THR A 102 -11.75 -4.08 -6.30
CA THR A 102 -11.32 -4.56 -7.62
C THR A 102 -11.44 -6.07 -7.68
N ALA A 103 -12.33 -6.58 -8.54
CA ALA A 103 -12.50 -8.02 -8.75
C ALA A 103 -12.92 -8.34 -10.20
N GLN A 104 -12.69 -9.57 -10.65
CA GLN A 104 -12.97 -10.01 -12.02
C GLN A 104 -14.44 -10.37 -12.26
N SER A 105 -15.20 -10.60 -11.18
CA SER A 105 -16.63 -10.89 -11.22
C SER A 105 -17.37 -10.22 -10.05
N ALA A 106 -18.69 -10.10 -10.17
CA ALA A 106 -19.54 -9.58 -9.09
C ALA A 106 -19.52 -10.48 -7.84
N GLU A 107 -19.33 -11.78 -8.03
CA GLU A 107 -19.27 -12.79 -6.97
C GLU A 107 -17.95 -12.67 -6.19
N ASP A 108 -16.83 -12.47 -6.88
CA ASP A 108 -15.52 -12.20 -6.28
C ASP A 108 -15.49 -10.85 -5.56
N ALA A 109 -16.11 -9.82 -6.15
CA ALA A 109 -16.26 -8.52 -5.52
C ALA A 109 -17.03 -8.62 -4.20
N ALA A 110 -18.11 -9.41 -4.18
CA ALA A 110 -18.91 -9.63 -2.98
C ALA A 110 -18.12 -10.40 -1.90
N ALA A 111 -17.32 -11.40 -2.28
CA ALA A 111 -16.50 -12.16 -1.34
C ALA A 111 -15.36 -11.31 -0.74
N LEU A 112 -14.66 -10.54 -1.57
CA LEU A 112 -13.59 -9.64 -1.14
C LEU A 112 -14.14 -8.50 -0.26
N ALA A 113 -15.26 -7.90 -0.66
CA ALA A 113 -15.96 -6.90 0.14
C ALA A 113 -16.37 -7.47 1.51
N ALA A 114 -16.87 -8.72 1.56
CA ALA A 114 -17.26 -9.36 2.81
C ALA A 114 -16.09 -9.55 3.78
N SER A 115 -14.91 -9.95 3.27
CA SER A 115 -13.69 -10.09 4.06
C SER A 115 -13.21 -8.74 4.60
N GLN A 116 -13.17 -7.71 3.77
CA GLN A 116 -12.77 -6.36 4.16
C GLN A 116 -13.74 -5.73 5.16
N ILE A 117 -15.05 -5.87 4.93
CA ILE A 117 -16.10 -5.42 5.85
C ILE A 117 -15.95 -6.12 7.20
N ARG A 118 -15.62 -7.42 7.22
CA ARG A 118 -15.41 -8.15 8.47
C ARG A 118 -14.25 -7.56 9.28
N ALA A 119 -13.11 -7.31 8.63
CA ALA A 119 -11.96 -6.70 9.29
C ALA A 119 -12.31 -5.34 9.90
N VAL A 120 -13.03 -4.49 9.15
CA VAL A 120 -13.51 -3.18 9.64
C VAL A 120 -14.52 -3.33 10.78
N LEU A 121 -15.43 -4.29 10.71
CA LEU A 121 -16.41 -4.54 11.78
C LEU A 121 -15.76 -5.07 13.06
N GLU A 122 -14.75 -5.92 12.96
CA GLU A 122 -13.98 -6.41 14.11
C GLU A 122 -13.14 -5.28 14.74
N GLN A 123 -12.57 -4.41 13.89
CA GLN A 123 -11.90 -3.18 14.32
C GLN A 123 -12.87 -2.22 15.03
N LEU A 124 -14.07 -2.02 14.52
CA LEU A 124 -15.08 -1.14 15.14
C LEU A 124 -15.60 -1.74 16.46
N LYS A 125 -15.81 -3.05 16.50
CA LYS A 125 -16.24 -3.77 17.70
C LYS A 125 -15.20 -3.72 18.82
N SER A 126 -13.92 -3.89 18.48
CA SER A 126 -12.82 -3.76 19.47
C SER A 126 -12.68 -2.35 20.02
N ASN A 127 -13.19 -1.34 19.29
CA ASN A 127 -13.25 0.06 19.72
C ASN A 127 -14.59 0.44 20.40
N GLY A 128 -15.41 -0.55 20.78
CA GLY A 128 -16.65 -0.32 21.53
C GLY A 128 -17.85 0.12 20.69
N VAL A 129 -17.70 0.23 19.37
CA VAL A 129 -18.74 0.78 18.50
C VAL A 129 -19.91 -0.19 18.32
N THR A 130 -21.11 0.24 18.70
CA THR A 130 -22.32 -0.58 18.74
C THR A 130 -23.37 -0.27 17.67
N ALA A 131 -23.16 0.73 16.79
CA ALA A 131 -24.11 1.07 15.73
C ALA A 131 -23.42 1.68 14.48
N GLY A 132 -23.94 1.34 13.29
CA GLY A 132 -23.42 1.83 12.02
C GLY A 132 -24.25 1.38 10.81
N ARG A 133 -23.87 1.88 9.63
CA ARG A 133 -24.47 1.61 8.32
C ARG A 133 -23.39 1.13 7.37
N ILE A 134 -23.67 0.04 6.66
CA ILE A 134 -22.75 -0.51 5.67
C ILE A 134 -23.52 -0.80 4.38
N GLY A 135 -22.94 -0.44 3.25
CA GLY A 135 -23.50 -0.67 1.94
C GLY A 135 -22.43 -0.94 0.89
N MET A 136 -22.85 -1.53 -0.22
CA MET A 136 -22.02 -1.68 -1.42
C MET A 136 -22.76 -1.06 -2.61
N VAL A 137 -22.06 -0.27 -3.41
CA VAL A 137 -22.62 0.43 -4.57
C VAL A 137 -21.78 0.10 -5.80
N GLU A 138 -22.43 -0.36 -6.87
CA GLU A 138 -21.78 -0.51 -8.18
C GLU A 138 -21.91 0.80 -8.97
N VAL A 139 -20.79 1.33 -9.46
CA VAL A 139 -20.78 2.48 -10.36
C VAL A 139 -19.86 2.21 -11.55
N ASP A 140 -20.45 2.22 -12.75
CA ASP A 140 -19.75 2.03 -14.03
C ASP A 140 -18.88 0.75 -14.09
N GLY A 141 -19.37 -0.35 -13.50
CA GLY A 141 -18.69 -1.65 -13.49
C GLY A 141 -17.64 -1.81 -12.39
N LYS A 142 -17.50 -0.82 -11.49
CA LYS A 142 -16.67 -0.89 -10.29
C LYS A 142 -17.55 -0.99 -9.05
N TYR A 143 -17.10 -1.73 -8.05
CA TYR A 143 -17.82 -1.90 -6.78
C TYR A 143 -17.16 -1.05 -5.70
N TYR A 144 -17.97 -0.39 -4.88
CA TYR A 144 -17.49 0.44 -3.77
C TYR A 144 -18.18 -0.01 -2.49
N VAL A 145 -17.42 -0.17 -1.41
CA VAL A 145 -17.96 -0.37 -0.07
C VAL A 145 -18.04 0.99 0.62
N VAL A 146 -19.15 1.24 1.30
CA VAL A 146 -19.40 2.45 2.10
C VAL A 146 -19.73 1.99 3.51
N VAL A 147 -18.95 2.47 4.48
CA VAL A 147 -19.17 2.28 5.91
C VAL A 147 -19.39 3.66 6.53
N ASP A 148 -20.50 3.85 7.22
CA ASP A 148 -20.87 5.06 7.95
C ASP A 148 -21.16 4.67 9.40
N VAL A 149 -20.49 5.31 10.34
CA VAL A 149 -20.53 4.95 11.76
C VAL A 149 -20.90 6.19 12.57
N GLU A 150 -21.96 6.09 13.36
CA GLU A 150 -22.37 7.16 14.27
C GLU A 150 -21.67 7.00 15.63
N VAL A 151 -21.04 8.06 16.11
CA VAL A 151 -20.38 8.10 17.42
C VAL A 151 -21.46 8.29 18.50
N THR A 152 -21.67 7.27 19.34
CA THR A 152 -22.61 7.29 20.46
C THR A 152 -21.91 7.66 21.78
N GLU A 153 -22.67 7.98 22.85
CA GLU A 153 -22.12 8.32 24.18
C GLU A 153 -21.27 7.18 24.79
N GLU A 154 -21.53 5.93 24.42
CA GLU A 154 -20.78 4.74 24.85
C GLU A 154 -19.36 4.64 24.22
N ASN A 155 -19.05 5.46 23.20
CA ASN A 155 -17.77 5.49 22.49
C ASN A 155 -16.88 6.69 22.82
N THR A 156 -17.20 7.44 23.89
CA THR A 156 -16.43 8.63 24.27
C THR A 156 -15.32 8.29 25.27
N PHE A 157 -14.08 8.26 24.81
CA PHE A 157 -12.92 8.21 25.71
C PHE A 157 -12.75 9.58 26.37
N GLU A 158 -12.86 9.65 27.70
CA GLU A 158 -12.44 10.83 28.46
C GLU A 158 -10.93 11.05 28.29
N PRO A 159 -10.47 12.26 27.96
CA PRO A 159 -9.06 12.59 28.08
C PRO A 159 -8.67 12.48 29.55
N ILE A 160 -7.60 11.72 29.85
CA ILE A 160 -7.01 11.67 31.19
C ILE A 160 -6.73 13.10 31.66
N LYS A 161 -7.39 13.53 32.74
CA LYS A 161 -7.12 14.83 33.38
C LYS A 161 -5.68 14.87 33.87
N PRO A 162 -4.94 15.98 33.69
CA PRO A 162 -3.66 16.15 34.35
C PRO A 162 -3.92 16.18 35.87
N VAL A 163 -3.20 15.33 36.60
CA VAL A 163 -3.19 15.34 38.05
C VAL A 163 -2.75 16.72 38.52
N SER A 164 -3.56 17.34 39.35
CA SER A 164 -3.26 18.63 39.99
C SER A 164 -2.12 18.45 40.98
N ASP A 165 -1.04 19.23 40.78
CA ASP A 165 0.01 19.44 41.78
C ASP A 165 -0.57 20.19 42.97
N ASP A 166 -0.77 19.51 44.09
CA ASP A 166 -0.73 20.11 45.42
C ASP A 166 0.10 19.20 46.35
N ASP A 167 1.19 19.79 46.82
CA ASP A 167 1.96 19.55 48.05
C ASP A 167 2.72 18.22 48.28
N ASP A 168 4.05 18.36 48.13
CA ASP A 168 5.03 18.39 49.24
C ASP A 168 6.08 17.27 49.27
N GLY A 169 7.34 17.71 49.31
CA GLY A 169 8.45 17.02 49.99
C GLY A 169 9.15 15.83 49.32
N GLY A 170 10.30 16.11 48.70
CA GLY A 170 11.55 15.41 49.04
C GLY A 170 11.95 14.14 48.27
N GLU A 171 13.12 14.27 47.62
CA GLU A 171 14.17 13.25 47.36
C GLU A 171 13.96 12.11 46.32
N GLU A 172 14.82 12.21 45.30
CA GLU A 172 15.63 11.15 44.66
C GLU A 172 15.01 10.08 43.71
N ASN A 173 15.39 10.22 42.43
CA ASN A 173 15.99 9.20 41.56
C ASN A 173 15.11 8.09 40.92
N SER A 174 15.08 8.04 39.57
CA SER A 174 15.41 6.86 38.73
C SER A 174 14.73 6.91 37.35
N GLY A 175 15.44 6.44 36.31
CA GLY A 175 15.07 6.55 34.91
C GLY A 175 13.81 5.77 34.52
N SER A 176 13.14 6.24 33.47
CA SER A 176 12.05 5.52 32.82
C SER A 176 12.61 4.22 32.23
N GLN A 177 12.53 3.13 32.99
CA GLN A 177 12.82 1.80 32.47
C GLN A 177 11.55 1.25 31.86
N ASP A 178 11.64 0.81 30.61
CA ASP A 178 10.59 0.05 29.96
C ASP A 178 10.25 -1.17 30.82
N LYS A 179 8.96 -1.44 30.96
CA LYS A 179 8.43 -2.51 31.79
C LYS A 179 8.19 -3.74 30.93
N THR A 180 8.86 -4.85 31.25
CA THR A 180 8.48 -6.16 30.69
C THR A 180 7.11 -6.56 31.24
N ILE A 181 6.16 -6.84 30.35
CA ILE A 181 4.78 -7.23 30.69
C ILE A 181 4.65 -8.75 30.72
N ILE A 182 5.10 -9.39 29.62
CA ILE A 182 5.25 -10.83 29.46
C ILE A 182 6.55 -11.07 28.68
N ASP A 183 6.99 -12.33 28.57
CA ASP A 183 8.20 -12.63 27.80
C ASP A 183 8.03 -12.16 26.34
N GLY A 184 9.02 -11.44 25.83
CA GLY A 184 8.98 -10.81 24.51
C GLY A 184 8.16 -9.52 24.38
N VAL A 185 7.47 -9.03 25.42
CA VAL A 185 6.69 -7.78 25.34
C VAL A 185 7.14 -6.77 26.38
N THR A 186 7.55 -5.61 25.92
CA THR A 186 7.91 -4.47 26.77
C THR A 186 7.00 -3.28 26.49
N GLU A 187 6.49 -2.68 27.56
CA GLU A 187 5.69 -1.47 27.56
C GLU A 187 6.55 -0.28 27.99
N ASN A 188 6.54 0.80 27.21
CA ASN A 188 7.22 2.04 27.60
C ASN A 188 6.35 2.90 28.52
N ALA A 189 6.90 4.02 29.03
CA ALA A 189 6.18 4.91 29.94
C ALA A 189 4.89 5.54 29.36
N SER A 190 4.66 5.47 28.04
CA SER A 190 3.45 5.95 27.36
C SER A 190 2.44 4.83 27.06
N GLY A 191 2.68 3.61 27.53
CA GLY A 191 1.82 2.46 27.29
C GLY A 191 2.01 1.78 25.93
N LEU A 192 3.07 2.13 25.18
CA LEU A 192 3.32 1.58 23.84
C LEU A 192 4.21 0.34 23.91
N LEU A 193 3.91 -0.63 23.05
CA LEU A 193 4.43 -1.98 23.07
C LEU A 193 5.51 -2.21 22.01
N THR A 194 6.61 -2.79 22.44
CA THR A 194 7.59 -3.46 21.59
C THR A 194 7.43 -4.97 21.77
N ILE A 195 7.32 -5.69 20.65
CA ILE A 195 6.90 -7.10 20.62
C ILE A 195 7.93 -7.94 19.88
N ASP A 196 8.49 -8.94 20.55
CA ASP A 196 9.27 -10.05 19.99
C ASP A 196 8.33 -11.25 19.80
N VAL A 197 7.88 -11.43 18.56
CA VAL A 197 6.80 -12.37 18.23
C VAL A 197 7.22 -13.83 18.42
N ALA A 198 8.50 -14.14 18.24
CA ALA A 198 9.03 -15.50 18.43
C ALA A 198 8.94 -15.98 19.89
N LYS A 199 8.75 -15.06 20.84
CA LYS A 199 8.59 -15.37 22.27
C LYS A 199 7.13 -15.48 22.72
N LEU A 200 6.18 -14.99 21.91
CA LEU A 200 4.76 -15.04 22.25
C LEU A 200 4.15 -16.44 22.17
N GLY A 201 4.86 -17.41 21.58
CA GLY A 201 4.34 -18.78 21.42
C GLY A 201 3.17 -18.88 20.43
N LEU A 202 2.98 -17.85 19.59
CA LEU A 202 1.97 -17.82 18.53
C LEU A 202 2.26 -18.88 17.46
N ASN A 203 1.20 -19.33 16.80
CA ASN A 203 1.36 -20.12 15.58
C ASN A 203 1.97 -19.24 14.50
N GLU A 204 3.13 -19.63 13.97
CA GLU A 204 3.82 -18.88 12.92
C GLU A 204 3.08 -18.89 11.57
N ASP A 205 2.00 -19.67 11.43
CA ASP A 205 1.22 -19.74 10.20
C ASP A 205 0.10 -18.68 10.07
N ASP A 206 -0.22 -17.90 11.13
CA ASP A 206 -1.30 -16.89 11.11
C ASP A 206 -0.98 -15.73 12.06
N ILE A 207 0.08 -14.98 11.74
CA ILE A 207 0.51 -13.83 12.53
C ILE A 207 -0.18 -12.57 12.02
N ASN A 208 -1.17 -12.11 12.77
CA ASN A 208 -1.87 -10.84 12.55
C ASN A 208 -1.98 -10.02 13.83
N ALA A 209 -2.29 -8.73 13.70
CA ALA A 209 -2.35 -7.79 14.82
C ALA A 209 -3.38 -8.20 15.89
N ALA A 210 -4.50 -8.79 15.48
CA ALA A 210 -5.55 -9.23 16.41
C ALA A 210 -5.07 -10.43 17.25
N ALA A 211 -4.48 -11.44 16.63
CA ALA A 211 -3.93 -12.61 17.31
C ALA A 211 -2.84 -12.23 18.31
N ILE A 212 -1.93 -11.33 17.92
CA ILE A 212 -0.88 -10.81 18.82
C ILE A 212 -1.49 -10.14 20.04
N ILE A 213 -2.45 -9.24 19.85
CA ILE A 213 -3.06 -8.51 20.95
C ILE A 213 -3.91 -9.42 21.85
N GLU A 214 -4.64 -10.37 21.27
CA GLU A 214 -5.41 -11.36 22.02
C GLU A 214 -4.50 -12.18 22.94
N GLU A 215 -3.37 -12.65 22.41
CA GLU A 215 -2.39 -13.41 23.19
C GLU A 215 -1.77 -12.56 24.32
N ILE A 216 -1.38 -11.33 24.01
CA ILE A 216 -0.82 -10.39 25.01
C ILE A 216 -1.84 -10.14 26.12
N ASN A 217 -3.08 -9.77 25.77
CA ASN A 217 -4.11 -9.46 26.75
C ASN A 217 -4.51 -10.68 27.59
N THR A 218 -4.47 -11.87 27.01
CA THR A 218 -4.76 -13.13 27.72
C THR A 218 -3.66 -13.45 28.74
N GLN A 219 -2.39 -13.36 28.36
CA GLN A 219 -1.28 -13.69 29.27
C GLN A 219 -1.03 -12.60 30.33
N ALA A 220 -1.25 -11.33 29.99
CA ALA A 220 -0.96 -10.18 30.84
C ALA A 220 -2.15 -9.66 31.65
N GLU A 221 -3.37 -10.15 31.39
CA GLU A 221 -4.63 -9.63 31.94
C GLU A 221 -4.83 -8.12 31.66
N THR A 222 -4.55 -7.70 30.42
CA THR A 222 -4.61 -6.29 29.96
C THR A 222 -5.71 -6.05 28.91
N GLN A 223 -5.83 -4.80 28.44
CA GLN A 223 -6.79 -4.39 27.39
C GLN A 223 -6.12 -3.52 26.31
N TYR A 224 -4.96 -3.94 25.83
CA TYR A 224 -4.31 -3.30 24.68
C TYR A 224 -5.11 -3.51 23.40
N ASN A 225 -4.89 -2.63 22.44
CA ASN A 225 -5.32 -2.79 21.05
C ASN A 225 -4.10 -2.62 20.12
N TYR A 226 -4.27 -2.88 18.82
CA TYR A 226 -3.16 -2.83 17.86
C TYR A 226 -2.52 -1.43 17.72
N ASN A 227 -3.19 -0.35 18.14
CA ASN A 227 -2.61 1.00 18.20
C ASN A 227 -1.59 1.18 19.33
N HIS A 228 -1.43 0.19 20.21
CA HIS A 228 -0.35 0.20 21.19
C HIS A 228 0.95 -0.36 20.60
N ILE A 229 0.90 -1.09 19.49
CA ILE A 229 2.09 -1.71 18.89
C ILE A 229 2.92 -0.64 18.17
N VAL A 230 4.13 -0.38 18.65
CA VAL A 230 5.08 0.54 18.00
C VAL A 230 6.25 -0.17 17.33
N GLU A 231 6.62 -1.35 17.82
CA GLU A 231 7.68 -2.15 17.22
C GLU A 231 7.28 -3.63 17.17
N LEU A 232 7.42 -4.20 15.99
CA LEU A 232 7.19 -5.61 15.72
C LEU A 232 8.51 -6.27 15.30
N ASP A 233 9.00 -7.17 16.12
CA ASP A 233 10.20 -7.96 15.85
C ASP A 233 9.82 -9.39 15.45
N LEU A 234 9.89 -9.66 14.15
CA LEU A 234 9.68 -10.96 13.52
C LEU A 234 11.01 -11.66 13.21
N SER A 235 12.14 -11.13 13.68
CA SER A 235 13.47 -11.63 13.30
C SER A 235 13.76 -13.06 13.81
N GLY A 236 13.09 -13.48 14.88
CA GLY A 236 13.15 -14.84 15.41
C GLY A 236 12.28 -15.86 14.67
N CYS A 237 11.30 -15.42 13.87
CA CYS A 237 10.35 -16.30 13.17
C CYS A 237 11.01 -16.95 11.93
N GLN A 238 10.59 -18.17 11.58
CA GLN A 238 11.15 -18.93 10.45
C GLN A 238 10.06 -19.40 9.49
N ASN A 239 10.21 -19.11 8.20
CA ASN A 239 9.27 -19.50 7.14
C ASN A 239 7.87 -18.87 7.27
N LEU A 240 7.77 -17.72 7.94
CA LEU A 240 6.54 -16.98 8.16
C LEU A 240 5.93 -16.49 6.84
N THR A 241 4.61 -16.63 6.71
CA THR A 241 3.79 -15.85 5.76
C THR A 241 3.05 -14.79 6.56
N ILE A 242 3.13 -13.52 6.13
CA ILE A 242 2.36 -12.45 6.74
C ILE A 242 1.10 -12.29 5.91
N ASP A 243 -0.03 -12.71 6.48
CA ASP A 243 -1.30 -12.85 5.78
C ASP A 243 -1.89 -11.54 5.26
N ASN A 244 -2.87 -11.69 4.35
CA ASN A 244 -3.59 -10.58 3.75
C ASN A 244 -4.14 -9.62 4.83
N GLY A 245 -3.68 -8.37 4.78
CA GLY A 245 -4.11 -7.32 5.70
C GLY A 245 -3.74 -7.54 7.17
N ALA A 246 -2.79 -8.42 7.50
CA ALA A 246 -2.44 -8.81 8.88
C ALA A 246 -2.21 -7.63 9.85
N PHE A 247 -1.63 -6.53 9.35
CA PHE A 247 -1.36 -5.29 10.09
C PHE A 247 -1.93 -4.06 9.36
N LEU A 248 -2.95 -4.25 8.52
CA LEU A 248 -3.61 -3.16 7.79
C LEU A 248 -4.03 -2.05 8.77
N GLY A 249 -3.58 -0.82 8.50
CA GLY A 249 -3.97 0.35 9.29
C GLY A 249 -3.39 0.39 10.71
N CYS A 250 -2.31 -0.35 11.01
CA CYS A 250 -1.60 -0.21 12.29
C CYS A 250 -0.82 1.12 12.33
N THR A 251 -1.53 2.23 12.51
CA THR A 251 -0.99 3.59 12.36
C THR A 251 0.02 3.99 13.43
N SER A 252 0.08 3.27 14.55
CA SER A 252 1.08 3.48 15.60
C SER A 252 2.35 2.66 15.41
N LEU A 253 2.34 1.66 14.51
CA LEU A 253 3.50 0.81 14.23
C LEU A 253 4.58 1.65 13.55
N GLN A 254 5.77 1.75 14.16
CA GLN A 254 6.88 2.58 13.68
C GLN A 254 8.01 1.75 13.08
N THR A 255 8.24 0.56 13.63
CA THR A 255 9.35 -0.30 13.22
C THR A 255 8.88 -1.74 13.03
N VAL A 256 9.24 -2.33 11.89
CA VAL A 256 9.13 -3.77 11.67
C VAL A 256 10.50 -4.34 11.37
N LYS A 257 10.89 -5.39 12.08
CA LYS A 257 12.10 -6.18 11.80
C LYS A 257 11.67 -7.53 11.27
N MET A 258 11.96 -7.79 9.99
CA MET A 258 11.61 -9.05 9.35
C MET A 258 12.70 -10.10 9.60
N GLY A 259 12.28 -11.35 9.85
CA GLY A 259 13.14 -12.53 9.85
C GLY A 259 13.21 -13.19 8.47
N ASN A 260 13.26 -14.52 8.44
CA ASN A 260 13.08 -15.30 7.22
C ASN A 260 11.58 -15.43 6.91
N VAL A 261 11.00 -14.35 6.36
CA VAL A 261 9.58 -14.27 5.98
C VAL A 261 9.45 -14.65 4.52
N ASN A 262 8.81 -15.76 4.18
CA ASN A 262 8.71 -16.20 2.79
C ASN A 262 7.90 -15.23 1.92
N THR A 263 6.73 -14.84 2.42
CA THR A 263 5.76 -14.03 1.68
C THR A 263 5.16 -12.99 2.60
N ILE A 264 5.07 -11.76 2.11
CA ILE A 264 4.23 -10.70 2.68
C ILE A 264 3.03 -10.60 1.74
N GLU A 265 1.84 -10.95 2.19
CA GLU A 265 0.66 -11.02 1.31
C GLU A 265 0.02 -9.64 1.07
N GLN A 266 -1.14 -9.64 0.40
CA GLN A 266 -1.80 -8.43 -0.06
C GLN A 266 -2.17 -7.50 1.11
N GLY A 267 -1.74 -6.25 1.03
CA GLY A 267 -2.10 -5.21 1.99
C GLY A 267 -1.63 -5.43 3.43
N ALA A 268 -0.70 -6.37 3.67
CA ALA A 268 -0.28 -6.78 5.02
C ALA A 268 0.07 -5.62 5.96
N PHE A 269 0.71 -4.56 5.47
CA PHE A 269 1.06 -3.34 6.20
C PHE A 269 0.53 -2.08 5.50
N SER A 270 -0.52 -2.21 4.68
CA SER A 270 -1.11 -1.04 4.01
C SER A 270 -1.65 -0.04 5.05
N SER A 271 -1.52 1.26 4.75
CA SER A 271 -1.97 2.35 5.63
C SER A 271 -1.35 2.34 7.03
N CYS A 272 -0.21 1.67 7.24
CA CYS A 272 0.61 1.82 8.45
C CYS A 272 1.33 3.18 8.42
N THR A 273 0.59 4.27 8.56
CA THR A 273 1.10 5.63 8.34
C THR A 273 2.18 6.03 9.33
N GLY A 274 2.26 5.40 10.51
CA GLY A 274 3.35 5.58 11.48
C GLY A 274 4.65 4.85 11.14
N LEU A 275 4.63 3.93 10.16
CA LEU A 275 5.75 3.03 9.87
C LEU A 275 6.90 3.83 9.26
N GLN A 276 8.02 3.90 9.99
CA GLN A 276 9.20 4.67 9.58
C GLN A 276 10.28 3.77 9.00
N THR A 277 10.44 2.58 9.57
CA THR A 277 11.53 1.66 9.24
C THR A 277 11.01 0.24 9.07
N VAL A 278 11.33 -0.37 7.92
CA VAL A 278 11.21 -1.81 7.71
C VAL A 278 12.61 -2.36 7.47
N LYS A 279 13.09 -3.19 8.40
CA LYS A 279 14.32 -3.96 8.20
C LYS A 279 13.93 -5.26 7.51
N MET A 280 14.02 -5.27 6.18
CA MET A 280 13.75 -6.47 5.39
C MET A 280 14.78 -7.57 5.71
N GLY A 281 14.29 -8.79 5.88
CA GLY A 281 15.08 -10.01 5.93
C GLY A 281 15.08 -10.69 4.56
N ASN A 282 15.19 -12.02 4.54
CA ASN A 282 15.02 -12.78 3.30
C ASN A 282 13.53 -12.89 3.00
N VAL A 283 13.05 -12.07 2.08
CA VAL A 283 11.66 -12.08 1.59
C VAL A 283 11.65 -12.56 0.15
N ASN A 284 10.84 -13.56 -0.20
CA ASN A 284 10.75 -14.02 -1.59
C ASN A 284 9.74 -13.18 -2.39
N THR A 285 8.61 -12.84 -1.76
CA THR A 285 7.49 -12.15 -2.42
C THR A 285 6.93 -11.06 -1.53
N ILE A 286 6.74 -9.87 -2.10
CA ILE A 286 5.98 -8.76 -1.51
C ILE A 286 4.69 -8.63 -2.30
N GLY A 287 3.55 -8.76 -1.64
CA GLY A 287 2.22 -8.82 -2.25
C GLY A 287 1.69 -7.46 -2.72
N GLN A 288 0.54 -7.51 -3.38
CA GLN A 288 -0.15 -6.31 -3.86
C GLN A 288 -0.46 -5.36 -2.70
N GLY A 289 -0.08 -4.09 -2.83
CA GLY A 289 -0.35 -3.05 -1.82
C GLY A 289 0.26 -3.31 -0.45
N ALA A 290 1.21 -4.24 -0.29
CA ALA A 290 1.67 -4.71 1.02
C ALA A 290 2.14 -3.60 1.98
N PHE A 291 2.69 -2.51 1.46
CA PHE A 291 3.12 -1.31 2.19
C PHE A 291 2.57 -0.03 1.53
N SER A 292 1.41 -0.10 0.86
CA SER A 292 0.78 1.10 0.29
C SER A 292 0.44 2.10 1.40
N ASP A 293 0.55 3.40 1.12
CA ASP A 293 0.17 4.48 2.04
C ASP A 293 0.91 4.43 3.40
N CYS A 294 2.14 3.92 3.42
CA CYS A 294 3.05 4.03 4.56
C CYS A 294 3.74 5.40 4.53
N ASP A 295 2.98 6.46 4.79
CA ASP A 295 3.39 7.85 4.57
C ASP A 295 4.73 8.22 5.22
N ASN A 296 5.04 7.69 6.40
CA ASN A 296 6.28 7.99 7.12
C ASN A 296 7.46 7.06 6.80
N LEU A 297 7.29 6.08 5.91
CA LEU A 297 8.34 5.12 5.59
C LEU A 297 9.47 5.81 4.85
N GLN A 298 10.67 5.86 5.45
CA GLN A 298 11.75 6.71 4.94
C GLN A 298 12.70 6.00 4.00
N THR A 299 12.96 4.73 4.27
CA THR A 299 13.94 3.92 3.56
C THR A 299 13.45 2.48 3.48
N VAL A 300 13.61 1.87 2.31
CA VAL A 300 13.42 0.43 2.13
C VAL A 300 14.64 -0.14 1.41
N LYS A 301 15.22 -1.18 2.01
CA LYS A 301 16.28 -1.97 1.38
C LYS A 301 15.69 -3.33 1.04
N ILE A 302 15.66 -3.66 -0.25
CA ILE A 302 15.05 -4.88 -0.77
C ILE A 302 16.17 -5.74 -1.37
N ASP A 303 16.55 -6.81 -0.69
CA ASP A 303 17.58 -7.73 -1.17
C ASP A 303 16.94 -9.09 -1.47
N ASN A 304 17.18 -9.65 -2.67
CA ASN A 304 16.77 -11.00 -3.07
C ASN A 304 15.26 -11.27 -3.00
N VAL A 305 14.43 -10.34 -3.48
CA VAL A 305 12.98 -10.53 -3.63
C VAL A 305 12.68 -10.89 -5.07
N ASN A 306 12.01 -12.01 -5.34
CA ASN A 306 11.65 -12.37 -6.72
C ASN A 306 10.61 -11.40 -7.29
N THR A 307 9.57 -11.09 -6.51
CA THR A 307 8.43 -10.28 -6.98
C THR A 307 8.04 -9.21 -5.98
N ILE A 308 7.96 -7.97 -6.46
CA ILE A 308 7.29 -6.86 -5.79
C ILE A 308 5.92 -6.67 -6.46
N GLY A 309 4.83 -6.81 -5.73
CA GLY A 309 3.47 -6.80 -6.26
C GLY A 309 2.96 -5.42 -6.67
N GLN A 310 1.81 -5.41 -7.34
CA GLN A 310 1.12 -4.19 -7.77
C GLN A 310 0.92 -3.22 -6.59
N GLY A 311 1.33 -1.97 -6.73
CA GLY A 311 1.16 -0.93 -5.70
C GLY A 311 1.83 -1.22 -4.36
N ALA A 312 2.77 -2.17 -4.28
CA ALA A 312 3.33 -2.66 -3.01
C ALA A 312 3.86 -1.55 -2.08
N PHE A 313 4.37 -0.45 -2.62
CA PHE A 313 4.86 0.74 -1.92
C PHE A 313 4.27 2.02 -2.52
N SER A 314 3.07 1.97 -3.10
CA SER A 314 2.46 3.19 -3.66
C SER A 314 2.12 4.20 -2.56
N TYR A 315 2.25 5.48 -2.87
CA TYR A 315 1.93 6.59 -1.96
C TYR A 315 2.75 6.61 -0.65
N CYS A 316 3.95 6.01 -0.63
CA CYS A 316 4.90 6.18 0.48
C CYS A 316 5.59 7.56 0.39
N ASP A 317 4.88 8.62 0.79
CA ASP A 317 5.26 10.01 0.51
C ASP A 317 6.63 10.43 1.07
N ASN A 318 7.07 9.88 2.21
CA ASN A 318 8.40 10.16 2.79
C ASN A 318 9.51 9.19 2.39
N LEU A 319 9.26 8.25 1.47
CA LEU A 319 10.26 7.28 1.02
C LEU A 319 11.32 7.97 0.16
N ARG A 320 12.52 8.18 0.73
CA ARG A 320 13.60 8.96 0.09
C ARG A 320 14.55 8.10 -0.75
N THR A 321 14.76 6.87 -0.32
CA THR A 321 15.75 5.96 -0.92
C THR A 321 15.21 4.56 -0.98
N VAL A 322 15.31 3.96 -2.17
CA VAL A 322 15.08 2.54 -2.41
C VAL A 322 16.33 1.94 -3.05
N THR A 323 16.88 0.94 -2.39
CA THR A 323 17.97 0.12 -2.93
C THR A 323 17.43 -1.29 -3.11
N MET A 324 17.47 -1.76 -4.36
CA MET A 324 17.01 -3.09 -4.74
C MET A 324 18.18 -3.93 -5.24
N GLY A 325 18.29 -5.15 -4.72
CA GLY A 325 19.25 -6.14 -5.15
C GLY A 325 18.84 -6.86 -6.42
N ASN A 326 18.90 -8.20 -6.40
CA ASN A 326 18.26 -9.01 -7.42
C ASN A 326 16.75 -8.99 -7.19
N VAL A 327 16.02 -8.46 -8.18
CA VAL A 327 14.56 -8.47 -8.23
C VAL A 327 14.14 -8.88 -9.62
N ASP A 328 13.32 -9.92 -9.76
CA ASP A 328 12.90 -10.37 -11.10
C ASP A 328 11.82 -9.45 -11.65
N THR A 329 10.78 -9.16 -10.87
CA THR A 329 9.63 -8.35 -11.32
C THR A 329 9.25 -7.26 -10.32
N ILE A 330 9.05 -6.05 -10.85
CA ILE A 330 8.48 -4.91 -10.13
C ILE A 330 7.10 -4.62 -10.72
N GLY A 331 6.06 -4.84 -9.92
CA GLY A 331 4.67 -4.83 -10.34
C GLY A 331 4.10 -3.45 -10.68
N ASP A 332 2.92 -3.46 -11.31
CA ASP A 332 2.24 -2.24 -11.76
C ASP A 332 2.12 -1.23 -10.61
N SER A 333 2.50 0.01 -10.85
CA SER A 333 2.41 1.09 -9.86
C SER A 333 3.14 0.82 -8.53
N ALA A 334 4.07 -0.14 -8.44
CA ALA A 334 4.68 -0.60 -7.18
C ALA A 334 5.24 0.52 -6.29
N PHE A 335 5.83 1.57 -6.85
CA PHE A 335 6.37 2.74 -6.15
C PHE A 335 5.69 4.05 -6.62
N ARG A 336 4.50 3.96 -7.23
CA ARG A 336 3.80 5.11 -7.78
C ARG A 336 3.54 6.17 -6.70
N ASN A 337 3.75 7.44 -7.02
CA ASN A 337 3.59 8.58 -6.11
C ASN A 337 4.45 8.51 -4.83
N CYS A 338 5.61 7.84 -4.82
CA CYS A 338 6.61 8.09 -3.77
C CYS A 338 7.29 9.44 -4.01
N ILE A 339 6.59 10.54 -3.72
CA ILE A 339 6.94 11.87 -4.26
C ILE A 339 8.30 12.38 -3.78
N THR A 340 8.82 11.92 -2.64
CA THR A 340 10.15 12.31 -2.12
C THR A 340 11.29 11.38 -2.52
N LEU A 341 11.02 10.29 -3.27
CA LEU A 341 12.03 9.31 -3.67
C LEU A 341 13.05 9.95 -4.61
N GLN A 342 14.31 10.06 -4.18
CA GLN A 342 15.34 10.83 -4.88
C GLN A 342 16.22 9.95 -5.77
N THR A 343 16.46 8.71 -5.34
CA THR A 343 17.38 7.79 -6.00
C THR A 343 16.79 6.38 -6.02
N VAL A 344 16.81 5.77 -7.18
CA VAL A 344 16.49 4.35 -7.37
C VAL A 344 17.72 3.65 -7.94
N THR A 345 18.22 2.65 -7.21
CA THR A 345 19.31 1.79 -7.68
C THR A 345 18.87 0.34 -7.65
N MET A 346 19.03 -0.34 -8.77
CA MET A 346 18.57 -1.72 -8.99
C MET A 346 19.70 -2.59 -9.56
N GLY A 347 19.69 -3.88 -9.25
CA GLY A 347 20.51 -4.88 -9.94
C GLY A 347 19.99 -5.19 -11.35
N ASN A 348 20.18 -6.44 -11.78
CA ASN A 348 19.51 -6.97 -12.97
C ASN A 348 18.07 -7.37 -12.62
N LEU A 349 17.17 -7.24 -13.58
CA LEU A 349 15.76 -7.55 -13.42
C LEU A 349 15.16 -8.06 -14.74
N ASP A 350 14.08 -8.83 -14.66
CA ASP A 350 13.35 -9.25 -15.86
C ASP A 350 12.39 -8.13 -16.30
N THR A 351 11.48 -7.70 -15.42
CA THR A 351 10.37 -6.83 -15.82
C THR A 351 10.11 -5.69 -14.82
N ILE A 352 10.00 -4.47 -15.35
CA ILE A 352 9.34 -3.33 -14.69
C ILE A 352 7.96 -3.19 -15.33
N GLU A 353 6.90 -3.43 -14.59
CA GLU A 353 5.53 -3.34 -15.08
C GLU A 353 5.08 -1.87 -15.28
N PRO A 354 3.92 -1.63 -15.92
CA PRO A 354 3.43 -0.29 -16.18
C PRO A 354 3.35 0.58 -14.92
N TYR A 355 3.73 1.85 -15.05
CA TYR A 355 3.63 2.84 -13.98
C TYR A 355 4.39 2.55 -12.67
N ALA A 356 5.22 1.49 -12.62
CA ALA A 356 5.89 1.04 -11.40
C ALA A 356 6.60 2.16 -10.62
N PHE A 357 7.19 3.13 -11.31
CA PHE A 357 7.87 4.30 -10.76
C PHE A 357 7.30 5.61 -11.32
N SER A 358 5.98 5.68 -11.57
CA SER A 358 5.36 6.91 -12.05
C SER A 358 5.24 7.96 -10.95
N ASP A 359 5.25 9.23 -11.35
CA ASP A 359 5.01 10.38 -10.48
C ASP A 359 6.04 10.54 -9.33
N LEU A 360 7.28 10.06 -9.53
CA LEU A 360 8.39 10.29 -8.58
C LEU A 360 8.98 11.69 -8.76
N ARG A 361 8.34 12.67 -8.12
CA ARG A 361 8.60 14.10 -8.38
C ARG A 361 9.99 14.57 -7.97
N GLU A 362 10.61 13.94 -6.97
CA GLU A 362 11.96 14.25 -6.50
C GLU A 362 13.05 13.33 -7.07
N LEU A 363 12.70 12.35 -7.92
CA LEU A 363 13.67 11.40 -8.47
C LEU A 363 14.67 12.13 -9.36
N GLN A 364 15.96 12.01 -9.07
CA GLN A 364 17.03 12.68 -9.81
C GLN A 364 17.83 11.71 -10.67
N THR A 365 18.04 10.50 -10.16
CA THR A 365 18.87 9.48 -10.81
C THR A 365 18.21 8.11 -10.72
N VAL A 366 18.19 7.42 -11.85
CA VAL A 366 17.87 5.99 -11.95
C VAL A 366 19.10 5.26 -12.46
N THR A 367 19.51 4.24 -11.72
CA THR A 367 20.60 3.33 -12.12
C THR A 367 20.11 1.90 -12.01
N MET A 368 20.27 1.12 -13.07
CA MET A 368 19.89 -0.29 -13.09
C MET A 368 20.84 -1.14 -13.93
N GLY A 369 20.85 -2.45 -13.70
CA GLY A 369 21.58 -3.42 -14.50
C GLY A 369 20.89 -3.71 -15.83
N ASP A 370 21.01 -4.95 -16.30
CA ASP A 370 20.26 -5.43 -17.46
C ASP A 370 18.76 -5.58 -17.09
N VAL A 371 17.88 -5.19 -18.00
CA VAL A 371 16.42 -5.26 -17.83
C VAL A 371 15.75 -5.74 -19.11
N ASN A 372 14.98 -6.84 -19.07
CA ASN A 372 14.34 -7.35 -20.28
C ASN A 372 13.18 -6.44 -20.71
N THR A 373 12.34 -5.99 -19.77
CA THR A 373 11.13 -5.21 -20.08
C THR A 373 10.98 -3.97 -19.21
N ILE A 374 10.78 -2.81 -19.83
CA ILE A 374 10.34 -1.56 -19.19
C ILE A 374 8.93 -1.23 -19.68
N GLY A 375 7.96 -1.33 -18.77
CA GLY A 375 6.54 -1.17 -19.00
C GLY A 375 6.10 0.25 -19.38
N ARG A 376 4.86 0.34 -19.86
CA ARG A 376 4.24 1.60 -20.27
C ARG A 376 4.22 2.59 -19.10
N GLY A 377 4.76 3.79 -19.29
CA GLY A 377 4.74 4.80 -18.23
C GLY A 377 5.58 4.47 -16.99
N ALA A 378 6.47 3.47 -17.05
CA ALA A 378 7.19 2.97 -15.87
C ALA A 378 7.84 4.08 -15.04
N PHE A 379 8.40 5.12 -15.67
CA PHE A 379 9.00 6.29 -15.04
C PHE A 379 8.32 7.60 -15.50
N SER A 380 7.05 7.57 -15.91
CA SER A 380 6.37 8.79 -16.38
C SER A 380 6.22 9.84 -15.29
N HIS A 381 6.28 11.11 -15.66
CA HIS A 381 6.13 12.27 -14.77
C HIS A 381 7.21 12.40 -13.67
N CYS A 382 8.38 11.77 -13.85
CA CYS A 382 9.55 12.00 -13.00
C CYS A 382 10.24 13.33 -13.36
N SER A 383 9.60 14.44 -13.03
CA SER A 383 9.95 15.77 -13.55
C SER A 383 11.36 16.27 -13.18
N LYS A 384 11.98 15.75 -12.10
CA LYS A 384 13.35 16.06 -11.67
C LYS A 384 14.40 15.04 -12.14
N LEU A 385 14.00 14.01 -12.88
CA LEU A 385 14.91 12.94 -13.32
C LEU A 385 15.91 13.51 -14.31
N GLN A 386 17.18 13.53 -13.94
CA GLN A 386 18.27 14.11 -14.73
C GLN A 386 19.09 13.05 -15.44
N THR A 387 19.29 11.90 -14.80
CA THR A 387 20.21 10.86 -15.26
C THR A 387 19.55 9.49 -15.23
N VAL A 388 19.57 8.80 -16.37
CA VAL A 388 19.17 7.40 -16.49
C VAL A 388 20.34 6.58 -17.00
N LYS A 389 20.75 5.58 -16.22
CA LYS A 389 21.82 4.64 -16.57
C LYS A 389 21.28 3.22 -16.43
N MET A 390 21.35 2.45 -17.51
CA MET A 390 20.90 1.06 -17.51
C MET A 390 21.81 0.18 -18.37
N GLY A 391 21.81 -1.12 -18.10
CA GLY A 391 22.50 -2.13 -18.88
C GLY A 391 21.82 -2.39 -20.23
N ASN A 392 21.81 -3.65 -20.66
CA ASN A 392 21.05 -4.08 -21.83
C ASN A 392 19.55 -3.97 -21.56
N VAL A 393 18.81 -3.46 -22.55
CA VAL A 393 17.35 -3.43 -22.52
C VAL A 393 16.77 -4.06 -23.78
N ASP A 394 15.84 -5.00 -23.60
CA ASP A 394 15.21 -5.68 -24.73
C ASP A 394 13.91 -4.99 -25.15
N LEU A 395 13.01 -4.65 -24.24
CA LEU A 395 11.71 -4.07 -24.55
C LEU A 395 11.45 -2.76 -23.81
N PHE A 396 11.16 -1.70 -24.54
CA PHE A 396 10.59 -0.46 -23.99
C PHE A 396 9.19 -0.26 -24.53
N PHE A 397 8.23 -0.13 -23.64
CA PHE A 397 6.88 0.22 -24.00
C PHE A 397 6.69 1.75 -24.09
N ASN A 398 5.63 2.13 -24.80
CA ASN A 398 5.25 3.54 -24.97
C ASN A 398 5.26 4.30 -23.64
N TYR A 399 5.74 5.55 -23.66
CA TYR A 399 5.72 6.47 -22.53
C TYR A 399 6.57 6.07 -21.31
N ALA A 400 7.46 5.07 -21.43
CA ALA A 400 8.31 4.60 -20.33
C ALA A 400 8.96 5.72 -19.50
N PHE A 401 9.44 6.80 -20.14
CA PHE A 401 10.03 7.98 -19.51
C PHE A 401 9.28 9.26 -19.89
N ALA A 402 7.97 9.18 -20.10
CA ALA A 402 7.19 10.33 -20.55
C ALA A 402 7.23 11.48 -19.54
N ASP A 403 7.32 12.71 -20.03
CA ASP A 403 7.36 13.94 -19.21
C ASP A 403 8.47 13.97 -18.14
N CYS A 404 9.59 13.27 -18.38
CA CYS A 404 10.84 13.44 -17.64
C CYS A 404 11.58 14.71 -18.11
N ILE A 405 10.98 15.88 -17.88
CA ILE A 405 11.40 17.15 -18.49
C ILE A 405 12.82 17.63 -18.10
N SER A 406 13.38 17.13 -16.99
CA SER A 406 14.74 17.48 -16.53
C SER A 406 15.83 16.53 -17.04
N LEU A 407 15.47 15.55 -17.88
CA LEU A 407 16.41 14.53 -18.32
C LEU A 407 17.53 15.16 -19.14
N THR A 408 18.78 14.95 -18.74
CA THR A 408 19.98 15.55 -19.37
C THR A 408 20.89 14.49 -19.97
N ASN A 409 21.03 13.37 -19.27
CA ASN A 409 21.98 12.31 -19.58
C ASN A 409 21.27 10.95 -19.57
N ILE A 410 21.23 10.33 -20.74
CA ILE A 410 20.69 8.99 -20.90
C ILE A 410 21.81 8.10 -21.41
N ARG A 411 21.98 6.93 -20.79
CA ARG A 411 22.94 5.93 -21.23
C ARG A 411 22.38 4.52 -21.06
N PHE A 412 22.39 3.75 -22.14
CA PHE A 412 21.96 2.37 -22.11
C PHE A 412 22.56 1.56 -23.25
N LYS A 413 22.39 0.24 -23.14
CA LYS A 413 22.83 -0.74 -24.12
C LYS A 413 21.59 -1.40 -24.75
N ILE A 414 21.65 -1.66 -26.05
CA ILE A 414 20.61 -2.40 -26.78
C ILE A 414 21.22 -3.42 -27.72
N SER A 415 20.47 -4.47 -28.02
CA SER A 415 20.85 -5.53 -28.96
C SER A 415 19.99 -5.46 -30.23
N ASN A 416 20.35 -6.27 -31.25
CA ASN A 416 19.58 -6.40 -32.50
C ASN A 416 18.15 -6.92 -32.34
N PHE A 417 17.81 -7.45 -31.17
CA PHE A 417 16.49 -7.97 -30.87
C PHE A 417 15.66 -7.00 -30.03
N SER A 418 16.25 -5.88 -29.62
CA SER A 418 15.57 -4.89 -28.81
C SER A 418 14.45 -4.21 -29.60
N ARG A 419 13.28 -4.07 -28.99
CA ARG A 419 12.14 -3.31 -29.53
C ARG A 419 11.79 -2.19 -28.57
N ILE A 420 11.73 -0.97 -29.12
CA ILE A 420 11.44 0.21 -28.34
C ILE A 420 10.32 0.95 -29.06
N ASP A 421 9.25 1.19 -28.31
CA ASP A 421 8.10 1.88 -28.85
C ASP A 421 8.43 3.37 -29.10
N PRO A 422 7.90 3.99 -30.17
CA PRO A 422 8.30 5.34 -30.58
C PRO A 422 8.08 6.46 -29.57
N ASN A 423 7.19 6.27 -28.60
CA ASN A 423 6.89 7.29 -27.60
C ASN A 423 7.53 7.00 -26.24
N ALA A 424 8.54 6.13 -26.17
CA ALA A 424 9.19 5.76 -24.90
C ALA A 424 9.71 6.99 -24.12
N PHE A 425 10.15 8.05 -24.80
CA PHE A 425 10.69 9.28 -24.19
C PHE A 425 9.86 10.54 -24.51
N TYR A 426 8.59 10.38 -24.87
CA TYR A 426 7.70 11.47 -25.29
C TYR A 426 7.47 12.53 -24.19
N SER A 427 7.44 13.83 -24.53
CA SER A 427 6.89 14.86 -23.64
C SER A 427 5.79 15.69 -24.29
N ALA A 428 4.69 15.89 -23.55
CA ALA A 428 3.49 16.56 -24.06
C ALA A 428 3.57 18.10 -24.07
N GLY A 429 4.61 18.71 -23.49
CA GLY A 429 4.65 20.17 -23.30
C GLY A 429 6.01 20.83 -23.44
N SER A 430 7.00 20.39 -22.67
CA SER A 430 8.36 20.95 -22.68
C SER A 430 9.31 19.85 -23.12
N SER A 431 9.99 20.03 -24.26
CA SER A 431 11.03 19.07 -24.65
C SER A 431 12.01 18.88 -23.48
N PRO A 432 12.34 17.64 -23.11
CA PRO A 432 13.28 17.41 -22.04
C PRO A 432 14.62 18.07 -22.38
N LYS A 433 15.29 18.63 -21.37
CA LYS A 433 16.58 19.33 -21.52
C LYS A 433 17.74 18.37 -21.82
N VAL A 434 17.49 17.34 -22.62
CA VAL A 434 18.46 16.30 -22.93
C VAL A 434 19.61 16.98 -23.63
N THR A 435 20.78 16.88 -23.02
CA THR A 435 22.03 17.38 -23.58
C THR A 435 22.79 16.27 -24.27
N LYS A 436 22.57 15.01 -23.87
CA LYS A 436 23.29 13.86 -24.41
C LYS A 436 22.57 12.53 -24.20
N VAL A 437 22.47 11.73 -25.26
CA VAL A 437 22.02 10.32 -25.22
C VAL A 437 23.14 9.44 -25.77
N ASN A 438 23.63 8.50 -24.97
CA ASN A 438 24.63 7.52 -25.39
C ASN A 438 24.02 6.13 -25.49
N ILE A 439 23.98 5.58 -26.71
CA ILE A 439 23.43 4.26 -26.97
C ILE A 439 24.55 3.34 -27.43
N TYR A 440 24.81 2.27 -26.68
CA TYR A 440 25.78 1.23 -27.05
C TYR A 440 25.03 0.11 -27.74
N SER A 441 25.35 -0.17 -28.99
CA SER A 441 24.51 -1.03 -29.82
C SER A 441 25.28 -1.79 -30.89
N ASN A 442 24.72 -2.91 -31.33
CA ASN A 442 25.16 -3.67 -32.51
C ASN A 442 24.14 -3.64 -33.67
N ILE A 443 23.15 -2.74 -33.57
CA ILE A 443 22.01 -2.60 -34.50
C ILE A 443 22.39 -2.02 -35.86
N SER A 444 21.56 -2.26 -36.87
CA SER A 444 21.77 -1.75 -38.22
C SER A 444 21.58 -0.23 -38.31
N GLU A 445 22.15 0.44 -39.32
CA GLU A 445 21.96 1.89 -39.50
C GLU A 445 20.49 2.30 -39.67
N ASN A 446 19.67 1.46 -40.32
CA ASN A 446 18.23 1.69 -40.45
C ASN A 446 17.53 1.68 -39.09
N ASP A 447 17.93 0.75 -38.21
CA ASP A 447 17.39 0.67 -36.85
C ASP A 447 17.85 1.86 -36.00
N LYS A 448 19.07 2.37 -36.21
CA LYS A 448 19.55 3.60 -35.54
C LYS A 448 18.72 4.82 -35.91
N GLU A 449 18.28 4.94 -37.15
CA GLU A 449 17.39 6.04 -37.57
C GLU A 449 16.00 5.92 -36.92
N ALA A 450 15.46 4.70 -36.87
CA ALA A 450 14.24 4.43 -36.11
C ALA A 450 14.40 4.80 -34.62
N VAL A 451 15.51 4.40 -34.00
CA VAL A 451 15.82 4.72 -32.58
C VAL A 451 15.87 6.23 -32.34
N ARG A 452 16.49 6.98 -33.24
CA ARG A 452 16.53 8.45 -33.13
C ARG A 452 15.14 9.07 -33.17
N SER A 453 14.25 8.54 -34.01
CA SER A 453 12.89 9.05 -34.15
C SER A 453 12.03 8.95 -32.89
N TRP A 454 12.45 8.17 -31.88
CA TRP A 454 11.73 8.02 -30.62
C TRP A 454 11.93 9.17 -29.64
N PHE A 455 12.95 9.99 -29.90
CA PHE A 455 13.21 11.20 -29.15
C PHE A 455 12.54 12.39 -29.85
N ASP A 456 12.15 13.38 -29.05
CA ASP A 456 11.65 14.65 -29.58
C ASP A 456 12.65 15.27 -30.56
N SER A 457 12.16 16.00 -31.56
CA SER A 457 12.96 16.48 -32.70
C SER A 457 14.22 17.27 -32.30
N ASP A 458 14.22 17.93 -31.15
CA ASP A 458 15.33 18.72 -30.59
C ASP A 458 16.33 17.89 -29.77
N VAL A 459 16.11 16.58 -29.65
CA VAL A 459 16.98 15.61 -28.98
C VAL A 459 17.62 14.63 -29.97
N GLN A 460 17.01 14.42 -31.14
CA GLN A 460 17.46 13.42 -32.12
C GLN A 460 18.92 13.62 -32.57
N ASP A 461 19.38 14.88 -32.67
CA ASP A 461 20.75 15.25 -33.04
C ASP A 461 21.77 15.04 -31.91
N LYS A 462 21.30 14.83 -30.67
CA LYS A 462 22.11 14.56 -29.47
C LYS A 462 22.26 13.07 -29.17
N VAL A 463 21.70 12.20 -30.02
CA VAL A 463 21.78 10.75 -29.91
C VAL A 463 23.07 10.25 -30.56
N GLU A 464 24.01 9.83 -29.73
CA GLU A 464 25.30 9.25 -30.12
C GLU A 464 25.25 7.73 -29.99
N PHE A 465 25.58 7.03 -31.08
CA PHE A 465 25.74 5.58 -31.09
C PHE A 465 27.20 5.20 -30.94
N HIS A 466 27.46 4.24 -30.05
CA HIS A 466 28.77 3.67 -29.77
C HIS A 466 28.76 2.16 -30.06
N SER A 467 29.95 1.57 -30.25
CA SER A 467 30.08 0.12 -30.41
C SER A 467 29.55 -0.60 -29.16
N TYR A 468 28.79 -1.68 -29.36
CA TYR A 468 28.27 -2.53 -28.29
C TYR A 468 29.36 -3.00 -27.31
N ASP A 469 30.54 -3.36 -27.83
CA ASP A 469 31.67 -3.86 -27.04
C ASP A 469 32.44 -2.75 -26.30
N ALA A 470 32.14 -1.47 -26.58
CA ALA A 470 32.70 -0.34 -25.84
C ALA A 470 31.96 -0.07 -24.51
N TRP A 471 30.91 -0.84 -24.20
CA TRP A 471 30.19 -0.73 -22.94
C TRP A 471 31.08 -1.14 -21.76
N ASP A 472 31.23 -0.23 -20.80
CA ASP A 472 31.90 -0.49 -19.52
C ASP A 472 30.83 -0.58 -18.42
N PRO A 473 30.57 -1.78 -17.84
CA PRO A 473 29.59 -1.95 -16.77
C PRO A 473 29.87 -1.11 -15.52
N SER A 474 31.13 -0.70 -15.29
CA SER A 474 31.48 0.17 -14.16
C SER A 474 30.84 1.56 -14.26
N LEU A 475 30.37 1.97 -15.45
CA LEU A 475 29.67 3.23 -15.68
C LEU A 475 28.32 3.32 -14.97
N LEU A 476 27.71 2.17 -14.66
CA LEU A 476 26.49 2.10 -13.87
C LEU A 476 26.76 2.53 -12.43
N ASN A 477 27.93 2.18 -11.87
CA ASN A 477 28.27 2.45 -10.47
C ASN A 477 27.18 1.96 -9.49
N ILE A 478 26.58 0.80 -9.80
CA ILE A 478 25.68 0.11 -8.89
C ILE A 478 26.52 -0.32 -7.68
N PRO A 479 26.19 0.11 -6.45
CA PRO A 479 26.90 -0.31 -5.26
C PRO A 479 26.94 -1.84 -5.22
N ALA A 480 28.10 -2.40 -4.89
CA ALA A 480 28.16 -3.81 -4.53
C ALA A 480 27.21 -4.00 -3.35
N LEU A 481 26.12 -4.73 -3.57
CA LEU A 481 25.22 -5.14 -2.49
C LEU A 481 26.09 -5.92 -1.50
N PRO A 482 25.95 -5.68 -0.18
CA PRO A 482 26.67 -6.48 0.78
C PRO A 482 26.31 -7.94 0.54
N SER A 483 27.31 -8.75 0.18
CA SER A 483 27.17 -10.20 0.13
C SER A 483 26.74 -10.65 1.53
N LEU A 484 25.49 -11.09 1.67
CA LEU A 484 25.05 -11.80 2.87
C LEU A 484 25.86 -13.09 2.95
N LEU A 485 26.79 -13.11 3.91
CA LEU A 485 27.52 -14.28 4.39
C LEU A 485 26.65 -15.02 5.41
#